data_AF-A0A941LJP1-F1
#
_entry.id   AF-A0A941LJP1-F1
#
_cell.length_a   1.000
_cell.length_b   1.000
_cell.length_c   1.000
_cell.angle_alpha   90.00
_cell.angle_beta   90.00
_cell.angle_gamma   90.00
#
_symmetry.space_group_name_H-M   'P 1'
#
loop_
_entity.id
_entity.type
_entity.pdbx_description
1 polymer ?
#
loop_
_entity_poly.entity_id
_entity_poly.type
_entity_poly.pdbx_seq_one_letter_code
_entity_poly.pdbx_strand_id
1 'polypeptide(L)'
;MTTTGRKMIPYSDTAMEAMFAHVADIMLEHGLVEPQDDAEAFAADIMDLLHSQGHVNDLGDVSLGRFLLLPSQSPKLSLLLVSPLPTDPYDEELRRKPSPIQFSRTASDQILLPSRMLLTIIEELASNPVAPEDLRFICLNVSRRALPFPDIVLPPEVETVALPTEQQDIVEALVPGCILTVNLEMKA
;
A
#
# COMPACT_ATOMS: atom_id res chain seq x y z
N MET A 1 -5.31 34.25 -3.73
CA MET A 1 -4.56 33.37 -2.80
C MET A 1 -5.37 32.11 -2.63
N THR A 2 -5.12 31.10 -3.45
CA THR A 2 -5.72 29.77 -3.29
C THR A 2 -4.94 29.05 -2.20
N THR A 3 -5.53 28.90 -1.02
CA THR A 3 -5.06 27.94 -0.02
C THR A 3 -4.95 26.58 -0.69
N THR A 4 -3.72 26.15 -0.98
CA THR A 4 -3.43 24.80 -1.43
C THR A 4 -3.96 23.84 -0.38
N GLY A 5 -4.93 22.99 -0.74
CA GLY A 5 -5.59 22.03 0.16
C GLY A 5 -4.69 20.89 0.63
N ARG A 6 -3.37 21.11 0.74
CA ARG A 6 -2.39 20.13 1.23
C ARG A 6 -2.73 19.74 2.65
N LYS A 7 -3.05 18.47 2.84
CA LYS A 7 -3.22 17.88 4.16
C LYS A 7 -2.01 17.01 4.47
N MET A 8 -0.97 17.64 5.00
CA MET A 8 0.23 16.93 5.46
C MET A 8 0.18 16.80 6.98
N ILE A 9 0.15 15.56 7.46
CA ILE A 9 0.10 15.18 8.87
C ILE A 9 1.54 15.15 9.40
N PRO A 10 1.85 15.89 10.49
CA PRO A 10 3.13 15.76 11.16
C PRO A 10 3.32 14.35 11.73
N TYR A 11 4.47 13.74 11.49
CA TYR A 11 4.78 12.45 12.11
C TYR A 11 4.88 12.58 13.63
N SER A 12 4.18 11.69 14.33
CA SER A 12 4.16 11.54 15.79
C SER A 12 3.62 10.16 16.13
N ASP A 13 3.87 9.67 17.34
CA ASP A 13 3.35 8.38 17.82
C ASP A 13 1.81 8.35 17.75
N THR A 14 1.14 9.43 18.16
CA THR A 14 -0.33 9.54 18.07
C THR A 14 -0.83 9.49 16.62
N ALA A 15 -0.13 10.13 15.69
CA ALA A 15 -0.49 10.07 14.28
C ALA A 15 -0.29 8.66 13.73
N MET A 16 0.79 7.99 14.14
CA MET A 16 1.09 6.60 13.77
C MET A 16 0.02 5.63 14.28
N GLU A 17 -0.37 5.74 15.55
CA GLU A 17 -1.47 4.95 16.13
C GLU A 17 -2.77 5.16 15.36
N ALA A 18 -3.14 6.41 15.05
CA ALA A 18 -4.34 6.72 14.28
C ALA A 18 -4.30 6.15 12.85
N MET A 19 -3.14 6.17 12.19
CA MET A 19 -2.96 5.61 10.85
C MET A 19 -3.08 4.08 10.87
N PHE A 20 -2.51 3.40 11.88
CA PHE A 20 -2.67 1.95 12.02
C PHE A 20 -4.10 1.55 12.36
N ALA A 21 -4.77 2.30 13.24
CA ALA A 21 -6.18 2.11 13.52
C ALA A 21 -7.04 2.25 12.25
N HIS A 22 -6.76 3.25 11.42
CA HIS A 22 -7.47 3.43 10.16
C HIS A 22 -7.27 2.25 9.19
N VAL A 23 -6.06 1.71 9.09
CA VAL A 23 -5.79 0.51 8.27
C VAL A 23 -6.54 -0.71 8.81
N ALA A 24 -6.57 -0.89 10.14
CA ALA A 24 -7.31 -1.95 10.80
C ALA A 24 -8.83 -1.83 10.55
N ASP A 25 -9.38 -0.62 10.62
CA ASP A 25 -10.79 -0.36 10.30
C ASP A 25 -11.11 -0.76 8.86
N ILE A 26 -10.26 -0.41 7.89
CA ILE A 26 -10.43 -0.83 6.49
C ILE A 26 -10.40 -2.36 6.36
N MET A 27 -9.49 -3.04 7.05
CA MET A 27 -9.43 -4.52 7.03
C MET A 27 -10.74 -5.13 7.54
N LEU A 28 -11.30 -4.60 8.63
CA LEU A 28 -12.58 -5.04 9.19
C LEU A 28 -13.75 -4.76 8.24
N GLU A 29 -13.84 -3.53 7.71
CA GLU A 29 -14.89 -3.11 6.78
C GLU A 29 -14.94 -3.96 5.51
N HIS A 30 -13.77 -4.39 5.02
CA HIS A 30 -13.64 -5.24 3.85
C HIS A 30 -13.67 -6.74 4.17
N GLY A 31 -13.86 -7.14 5.44
CA GLY A 31 -13.94 -8.54 5.86
C GLY A 31 -12.65 -9.32 5.63
N LEU A 32 -11.50 -8.64 5.74
CA LEU A 32 -10.17 -9.26 5.66
C LEU A 32 -9.77 -9.93 6.98
N VAL A 33 -10.25 -9.40 8.09
CA VAL A 33 -10.10 -9.92 9.45
C VAL A 33 -11.42 -9.76 10.19
N GLU A 34 -11.64 -10.56 11.23
CA GLU A 34 -12.83 -10.45 12.07
C GLU A 34 -12.59 -9.49 13.25
N PRO A 35 -13.63 -8.89 13.83
CA PRO A 35 -13.50 -8.10 15.05
C PRO A 35 -13.00 -8.98 16.20
N GLN A 36 -11.92 -8.55 16.87
CA GLN A 36 -11.36 -9.23 18.03
C GLN A 36 -11.39 -8.31 19.25
N ASP A 37 -11.76 -8.86 20.41
CA ASP A 37 -11.71 -8.15 21.70
C ASP A 37 -10.29 -8.14 22.30
N ASP A 38 -9.41 -9.02 21.82
CA ASP A 38 -8.04 -9.20 22.28
C ASP A 38 -7.02 -8.77 21.23
N ALA A 39 -6.03 -7.99 21.64
CA ALA A 39 -5.03 -7.43 20.73
C ALA A 39 -4.06 -8.48 20.18
N GLU A 40 -3.75 -9.53 20.95
CA GLU A 40 -2.88 -10.62 20.47
C GLU A 40 -3.61 -11.46 19.43
N ALA A 41 -4.90 -11.76 19.66
CA ALA A 41 -5.76 -12.42 18.67
C ALA A 41 -5.88 -11.59 17.38
N PHE A 42 -6.09 -10.28 17.49
CA PHE A 42 -6.15 -9.40 16.32
C PHE A 42 -4.82 -9.38 15.53
N ALA A 43 -3.69 -9.33 16.24
CA ALA A 43 -2.38 -9.39 15.61
C ALA A 43 -2.14 -10.75 14.91
N ALA A 44 -2.61 -11.86 15.50
CA ALA A 44 -2.53 -13.17 14.88
C ALA A 44 -3.35 -13.24 13.59
N ASP A 45 -4.59 -12.71 13.58
CA ASP A 45 -5.43 -12.65 12.38
C ASP A 45 -4.77 -11.82 11.26
N ILE A 46 -4.10 -10.71 11.60
CA ILE A 46 -3.33 -9.92 10.62
C ILE A 46 -2.17 -10.74 10.05
N MET A 47 -1.45 -11.50 10.89
CA MET A 47 -0.36 -12.35 10.42
C MET A 47 -0.85 -13.47 9.50
N ASP A 48 -1.99 -14.08 9.82
CA ASP A 48 -2.64 -15.08 8.99
C ASP A 48 -3.09 -14.50 7.63
N LEU A 49 -3.65 -13.28 7.64
CA LEU A 49 -3.97 -12.54 6.43
C LEU A 49 -2.72 -12.30 5.58
N LEU A 50 -1.65 -11.80 6.16
CA LEU A 50 -0.39 -11.52 5.47
C LEU A 50 0.19 -12.79 4.85
N HIS A 51 0.17 -13.90 5.60
CA HIS A 51 0.61 -15.20 5.11
C HIS A 51 -0.27 -15.69 3.94
N SER A 52 -1.60 -15.56 4.06
CA SER A 52 -2.54 -15.96 2.99
C SER A 52 -2.35 -15.19 1.68
N GLN A 53 -1.81 -13.97 1.74
CA GLN A 53 -1.52 -13.14 0.58
C GLN A 53 -0.06 -13.25 0.10
N GLY A 54 0.76 -14.08 0.75
CA GLY A 54 2.15 -14.32 0.36
C GLY A 54 3.10 -13.20 0.75
N HIS A 55 2.71 -12.38 1.73
CA HIS A 55 3.55 -11.33 2.30
C HIS A 55 4.47 -11.85 3.41
N VAL A 56 4.38 -13.13 3.77
CA VAL A 56 5.25 -13.79 4.75
C VAL A 56 6.12 -14.81 4.03
N ASN A 57 7.44 -14.72 4.22
CA ASN A 57 8.39 -15.66 3.60
C ASN A 57 8.52 -16.97 4.42
N ASP A 58 9.26 -17.94 3.89
CA ASP A 58 9.50 -19.24 4.54
C ASP A 58 10.22 -19.15 5.91
N LEU A 59 10.82 -18.00 6.23
CA LEU A 59 11.48 -17.73 7.50
C LEU A 59 10.55 -17.08 8.53
N GLY A 60 9.30 -16.79 8.15
CA GLY A 60 8.33 -16.08 8.97
C GLY A 60 8.48 -14.56 8.92
N ASP A 61 9.35 -14.03 8.06
CA ASP A 61 9.53 -12.59 7.92
C ASP A 61 8.41 -12.01 7.09
N VAL A 62 7.81 -10.95 7.62
CA VAL A 62 6.83 -10.19 6.88
C VAL A 62 7.55 -9.26 5.91
N SER A 63 7.46 -9.57 4.62
CA SER A 63 7.73 -8.62 3.55
C SER A 63 6.57 -7.63 3.48
N LEU A 64 6.47 -6.77 4.51
CA LEU A 64 5.54 -5.66 4.51
C LEU A 64 5.86 -4.73 3.33
N GLY A 65 4.90 -3.87 2.99
CA GLY A 65 5.19 -2.75 2.12
C GLY A 65 4.92 -3.04 0.66
N ARG A 66 3.66 -2.79 0.31
CA ARG A 66 3.23 -1.80 -0.70
C ARG A 66 1.71 -1.79 -0.77
N PHE A 67 1.07 -2.94 -0.55
CA PHE A 67 -0.37 -3.10 -0.61
C PHE A 67 -0.87 -4.35 0.12
N LEU A 68 -2.16 -4.35 0.47
CA LEU A 68 -2.96 -5.54 0.73
C LEU A 68 -4.00 -5.69 -0.37
N LEU A 69 -4.22 -6.91 -0.83
CA LEU A 69 -5.28 -7.19 -1.78
C LEU A 69 -6.62 -7.18 -1.04
N LEU A 70 -7.50 -6.26 -1.42
CA LEU A 70 -8.88 -6.22 -0.93
C LEU A 70 -9.76 -7.17 -1.76
N PRO A 71 -10.89 -7.66 -1.22
CA PRO A 71 -11.83 -8.44 -2.00
C PRO A 71 -12.32 -7.63 -3.20
N SER A 72 -12.06 -8.15 -4.40
CA SER A 72 -12.46 -7.53 -5.65
C SER A 72 -12.91 -8.57 -6.66
N GLN A 73 -13.81 -8.16 -7.56
CA GLN A 73 -14.24 -9.01 -8.67
C GLN A 73 -13.43 -8.69 -9.92
N SER A 74 -12.82 -9.71 -10.50
CA SER A 74 -12.17 -9.61 -11.80
C SER A 74 -13.11 -8.94 -12.82
N PRO A 75 -12.61 -8.00 -13.65
CA PRO A 75 -11.20 -7.64 -13.86
C PRO A 75 -10.72 -6.48 -12.98
N LYS A 76 -11.48 -6.11 -11.95
CA LYS A 76 -11.08 -5.05 -11.00
C LYS A 76 -10.18 -5.62 -9.92
N LEU A 77 -9.13 -4.86 -9.64
CA LEU A 77 -8.19 -5.06 -8.54
C LEU A 77 -8.39 -3.92 -7.55
N SER A 78 -8.56 -4.23 -6.26
CA SER A 78 -8.57 -3.21 -5.20
C SER A 78 -7.41 -3.46 -4.26
N LEU A 79 -6.58 -2.43 -4.07
CA LEU A 79 -5.33 -2.49 -3.34
C LEU A 79 -5.39 -1.49 -2.20
N LEU A 80 -5.28 -1.96 -0.97
CA LEU A 80 -5.07 -1.10 0.18
C LEU A 80 -3.58 -0.80 0.30
N LEU A 81 -3.17 0.40 -0.08
CA LEU A 81 -1.78 0.83 0.01
C LEU A 81 -1.41 1.03 1.48
N VAL A 82 -0.52 0.17 1.96
CA VAL A 82 0.08 0.27 3.29
C VAL A 82 1.48 0.79 3.10
N SER A 83 1.67 2.11 3.22
CA SER A 83 3.01 2.70 3.25
C SER A 83 3.63 2.33 4.61
N PRO A 84 4.69 1.53 4.68
CA PRO A 84 5.37 1.33 5.95
C PRO A 84 5.96 2.68 6.40
N LEU A 85 5.82 2.99 7.69
CA LEU A 85 6.39 4.18 8.32
C LEU A 85 7.52 3.73 9.27
N PRO A 86 8.66 3.25 8.75
CA PRO A 86 9.72 2.75 9.60
C PRO A 86 10.41 3.91 10.34
N THR A 87 10.50 3.79 11.66
CA THR A 87 11.30 4.72 12.50
C THR A 87 12.81 4.57 12.24
N ASP A 88 13.24 3.38 11.79
CA ASP A 88 14.60 3.05 11.37
C ASP A 88 14.54 2.29 10.03
N PRO A 89 15.32 2.66 8.99
CA PRO A 89 15.36 1.96 7.70
C PRO A 89 15.75 0.48 7.77
N TYR A 90 16.29 0.00 8.89
CA TYR A 90 16.63 -1.40 9.12
C TYR A 90 15.93 -1.97 10.36
N ASP A 91 15.71 -3.27 10.38
CA ASP A 91 15.30 -3.99 11.59
C ASP A 91 16.53 -4.41 12.43
N GLU A 92 16.26 -5.09 13.55
CA GLU A 92 17.31 -5.56 14.49
C GLU A 92 18.32 -6.52 13.83
N GLU A 93 17.95 -7.13 12.70
CA GLU A 93 18.78 -8.05 11.92
C GLU A 93 19.49 -7.35 10.75
N LEU A 94 19.45 -6.01 10.69
CA LEU A 94 20.02 -5.17 9.63
C LEU A 94 19.39 -5.41 8.25
N ARG A 95 18.18 -5.98 8.19
CA ARG A 95 17.43 -6.12 6.94
C ARG A 95 16.73 -4.81 6.64
N ARG A 96 16.75 -4.40 5.37
CA ARG A 96 16.16 -3.13 4.95
C ARG A 96 14.64 -3.22 5.05
N LYS A 97 14.04 -2.37 5.89
CA LYS A 97 12.59 -2.20 5.97
C LYS A 97 12.07 -1.63 4.64
N PRO A 98 10.83 -1.92 4.27
CA PRO A 98 10.29 -1.45 3.01
C PRO A 98 10.19 0.08 3.02
N SER A 99 10.49 0.72 1.89
CA SER A 99 10.44 2.17 1.77
C SER A 99 9.00 2.69 1.76
N PRO A 100 8.74 3.86 2.36
CA PRO A 100 7.46 4.57 2.18
C PRO A 100 7.13 4.82 0.71
N ILE A 101 5.84 4.94 0.38
CA ILE A 101 5.39 5.30 -0.97
C ILE A 101 5.65 6.79 -1.20
N GLN A 102 6.75 7.08 -1.89
CA GLN A 102 7.10 8.42 -2.35
C GLN A 102 6.40 8.75 -3.68
N PHE A 103 6.12 10.03 -3.89
CA PHE A 103 5.41 10.52 -5.07
C PHE A 103 5.90 11.89 -5.52
N SER A 104 5.54 12.26 -6.74
CA SER A 104 5.70 13.63 -7.24
C SER A 104 4.38 14.39 -7.15
N ARG A 105 4.42 15.73 -7.23
CA ARG A 105 3.22 16.55 -7.33
C ARG A 105 3.13 17.28 -8.67
N THR A 106 1.92 17.42 -9.20
CA THR A 106 1.66 18.30 -10.36
C THR A 106 1.72 19.78 -9.96
N ALA A 107 1.67 20.68 -10.94
CA ALA A 107 1.51 22.12 -10.68
C ALA A 107 0.17 22.47 -10.00
N SER A 108 -0.86 21.63 -10.17
CA SER A 108 -2.16 21.71 -9.50
C SER A 108 -2.17 20.96 -8.15
N ASP A 109 -1.00 20.55 -7.66
CA ASP A 109 -0.80 19.91 -6.36
C ASP A 109 -1.37 18.49 -6.23
N GLN A 110 -1.72 17.87 -7.35
CA GLN A 110 -2.17 16.47 -7.37
C GLN A 110 -0.98 15.54 -7.13
N ILE A 111 -1.22 14.46 -6.40
CA ILE A 111 -0.20 13.43 -6.16
C ILE A 111 -0.10 12.54 -7.39
N LEU A 112 1.12 12.32 -7.87
CA LEU A 112 1.44 11.42 -8.97
C LEU A 112 2.15 10.19 -8.42
N LEU A 113 1.43 9.07 -8.32
CA LEU A 113 2.06 7.79 -8.05
C LEU A 113 2.61 7.21 -9.36
N PRO A 114 3.89 6.81 -9.39
CA PRO A 114 4.51 6.32 -10.60
C PRO A 114 3.83 5.03 -11.05
N SER A 115 3.40 5.01 -12.32
CA SER A 115 2.85 3.85 -13.01
C SER A 115 3.69 2.57 -12.87
N ARG A 116 5.02 2.73 -12.78
CA ARG A 116 5.96 1.62 -12.53
C ARG A 116 5.68 0.90 -11.20
N MET A 117 5.22 1.62 -10.17
CA MET A 117 4.83 1.00 -8.90
C MET A 117 3.69 0.00 -9.12
N LEU A 118 2.66 0.40 -9.87
CA LEU A 118 1.53 -0.47 -10.19
C LEU A 118 1.96 -1.66 -11.05
N LEU A 119 2.86 -1.46 -12.02
CA LEU A 119 3.40 -2.55 -12.83
C LEU A 119 4.13 -3.58 -11.95
N THR A 120 4.94 -3.14 -10.99
CA THR A 120 5.62 -4.03 -10.04
C THR A 120 4.61 -4.82 -9.21
N ILE A 121 3.54 -4.20 -8.72
CA ILE A 121 2.46 -4.89 -8.01
C ILE A 121 1.79 -5.95 -8.90
N ILE A 122 1.53 -5.63 -10.17
CA ILE A 122 0.93 -6.56 -11.13
C ILE A 122 1.87 -7.75 -11.39
N GLU A 123 3.18 -7.53 -11.50
CA GLU A 123 4.19 -8.58 -11.69
C GLU A 123 4.34 -9.47 -10.45
N GLU A 124 4.29 -8.87 -9.25
CA GLU A 124 4.25 -9.58 -7.98
C GLU A 124 3.00 -10.48 -7.91
N LEU A 125 1.81 -9.94 -8.21
CA LEU A 125 0.56 -10.72 -8.23
C LEU A 125 0.55 -11.83 -9.29
N ALA A 126 1.18 -11.61 -10.45
CA ALA A 126 1.29 -12.61 -11.50
C ALA A 126 2.15 -13.82 -11.08
N SER A 127 3.19 -13.57 -10.28
CA SER A 127 4.14 -14.58 -9.82
C SER A 127 3.81 -15.16 -8.45
N ASN A 128 2.88 -14.55 -7.70
CA ASN A 128 2.48 -14.98 -6.38
C ASN A 128 1.76 -16.35 -6.42
N PRO A 129 2.33 -17.41 -5.81
CA PRO A 129 1.75 -18.75 -5.86
C PRO A 129 0.46 -18.89 -5.05
N VAL A 130 0.22 -18.03 -4.06
CA VAL A 130 -0.99 -18.07 -3.21
C VAL A 130 -2.13 -17.21 -3.77
N ALA A 131 -1.87 -16.37 -4.76
CA ALA A 131 -2.91 -15.61 -5.44
C ALA A 131 -3.84 -16.53 -6.29
N PRO A 132 -5.15 -16.22 -6.41
CA PRO A 132 -6.07 -16.99 -7.25
C PRO A 132 -5.58 -17.13 -8.70
N GLU A 133 -5.77 -18.30 -9.32
CA GLU A 133 -5.27 -18.60 -10.66
C GLU A 133 -5.75 -17.59 -11.73
N ASP A 134 -7.04 -17.24 -11.72
CA ASP A 134 -7.61 -16.26 -12.64
C ASP A 134 -6.94 -14.88 -12.50
N LEU A 135 -6.67 -14.46 -11.26
CA LEU A 135 -5.99 -13.19 -10.99
C LEU A 135 -4.55 -13.23 -11.51
N ARG A 136 -3.82 -14.31 -11.21
CA ARG A 136 -2.46 -14.52 -11.70
C ARG A 136 -2.40 -14.49 -13.22
N PHE A 137 -3.34 -15.15 -13.90
CA PHE A 137 -3.42 -15.19 -15.35
C PHE A 137 -3.68 -13.81 -15.96
N ILE A 138 -4.61 -13.04 -15.40
CA ILE A 138 -4.90 -11.68 -15.86
C ILE A 138 -3.69 -10.77 -15.63
N CYS A 139 -3.10 -10.79 -14.44
CA CYS A 139 -1.91 -10.01 -14.12
C CYS A 139 -0.73 -10.36 -15.04
N LEU A 140 -0.51 -11.64 -15.34
CA LEU A 140 0.52 -12.09 -16.28
C LEU A 140 0.28 -11.58 -17.72
N ASN A 141 -0.98 -11.58 -18.17
CA ASN A 141 -1.32 -11.05 -19.49
C ASN A 141 -1.12 -9.53 -19.55
N VAL A 142 -1.47 -8.83 -18.48
CA VAL A 142 -1.31 -7.38 -18.37
C VAL A 142 0.17 -7.00 -18.34
N SER A 143 1.00 -7.67 -17.52
CA SER A 143 2.44 -7.36 -17.41
C SER A 143 3.18 -7.56 -18.74
N ARG A 144 2.78 -8.56 -19.54
CA ARG A 144 3.38 -8.85 -20.86
C ARG A 144 3.04 -7.83 -21.94
N ARG A 145 1.99 -7.03 -21.78
CA ARG A 145 1.46 -6.18 -22.86
C ARG A 145 2.12 -4.80 -22.95
N ALA A 146 3.06 -4.47 -22.05
CA ALA A 146 3.93 -3.27 -22.13
C ALA A 146 3.20 -1.99 -22.56
N LEU A 147 1.96 -1.79 -22.09
CA LEU A 147 1.25 -0.54 -22.33
C LEU A 147 1.77 0.50 -21.34
N PRO A 148 1.93 1.77 -21.75
CA PRO A 148 2.23 2.82 -20.81
C PRO A 148 1.02 2.94 -19.86
N PHE A 149 1.16 2.40 -18.66
CA PHE A 149 0.28 2.77 -17.56
C PHE A 149 0.45 4.26 -17.35
N PRO A 150 -0.61 5.08 -17.46
CA PRO A 150 -0.50 6.46 -17.02
C PRO A 150 -0.20 6.46 -15.53
N ASP A 151 0.56 7.45 -15.07
CA ASP A 151 0.73 7.68 -13.64
C ASP A 151 -0.64 7.86 -12.99
N ILE A 152 -0.77 7.35 -11.76
CA ILE A 152 -2.01 7.45 -11.01
C ILE A 152 -2.05 8.84 -10.40
N VAL A 153 -3.07 9.60 -10.78
CA VAL A 153 -3.30 10.95 -10.26
C VAL A 153 -4.27 10.86 -9.10
N LEU A 154 -3.80 11.10 -7.88
CA LEU A 154 -4.64 11.27 -6.71
C LEU A 154 -4.98 12.74 -6.50
N PRO A 155 -6.19 13.05 -5.99
CA PRO A 155 -6.62 14.42 -5.79
C PRO A 155 -5.81 15.10 -4.67
N PRO A 156 -5.68 16.44 -4.69
CA PRO A 156 -4.78 17.17 -3.78
C PRO A 156 -5.20 17.08 -2.31
N GLU A 157 -6.44 16.69 -2.02
CA GLU A 157 -6.99 16.54 -0.68
C GLU A 157 -6.58 15.23 0.01
N VAL A 158 -5.93 14.30 -0.70
CA VAL A 158 -5.41 13.07 -0.11
C VAL A 158 -4.37 13.40 0.95
N GLU A 159 -4.54 12.79 2.12
CA GLU A 159 -3.69 13.01 3.28
C GLU A 159 -2.32 12.36 3.08
N THR A 160 -1.29 13.09 3.49
CA THR A 160 0.12 12.68 3.40
C THR A 160 0.76 12.82 4.77
N VAL A 161 1.90 12.16 4.98
CA VAL A 161 2.63 12.21 6.24
C VAL A 161 4.03 12.76 6.01
N ALA A 162 4.45 13.65 6.90
CA ALA A 162 5.79 14.24 6.93
C ALA A 162 6.73 13.34 7.73
N LEU A 163 7.48 12.47 7.05
CA LEU A 163 8.42 11.55 7.68
C LEU A 163 9.77 12.25 7.94
N PRO A 164 10.25 12.31 9.19
CA PRO A 164 11.58 12.82 9.49
C PRO A 164 12.65 11.84 8.98
N THR A 165 13.74 12.38 8.44
CA THR A 165 14.93 11.58 8.07
C THR A 165 16.09 11.84 9.02
N GLU A 166 17.08 10.95 9.02
CA GLU A 166 18.32 11.10 9.79
C GLU A 166 19.08 12.41 9.48
N GLN A 167 18.84 12.98 8.30
CA GLN A 167 19.50 14.19 7.80
C GLN A 167 18.78 15.48 8.22
N GLN A 168 17.78 15.39 9.11
CA GLN A 168 16.86 16.49 9.48
C GLN A 168 16.00 16.99 8.31
N ASP A 169 15.93 16.24 7.22
CA ASP A 169 15.01 16.50 6.11
C ASP A 169 13.65 15.87 6.39
N ILE A 170 12.62 16.38 5.70
CA ILE A 170 11.27 15.82 5.74
C ILE A 170 10.97 15.22 4.38
N VAL A 171 10.61 13.93 4.38
CA VAL A 171 10.09 13.24 3.21
C VAL A 171 8.57 13.19 3.31
N GLU A 172 7.89 13.71 2.30
CA GLU A 172 6.44 13.53 2.18
C GLU A 172 6.13 12.12 1.64
N ALA A 173 5.26 11.39 2.32
CA ALA A 173 4.83 10.05 1.93
C ALA A 173 3.31 9.91 1.99
N LEU A 174 2.77 8.93 1.27
CA LEU A 174 1.35 8.62 1.30
C LEU A 174 0.98 8.05 2.67
N VAL A 175 -0.11 8.53 3.27
CA VAL A 175 -0.63 7.97 4.52
C VAL A 175 -1.07 6.51 4.27
N PRO A 176 -0.77 5.57 5.19
CA PRO A 176 -1.32 4.22 5.13
C PRO A 176 -2.85 4.26 5.13
N GLY A 177 -3.51 3.41 4.33
CA GLY A 177 -4.97 3.41 4.25
C GLY A 177 -5.54 3.87 2.90
N CYS A 178 -4.69 4.26 1.94
CA CYS A 178 -5.16 4.68 0.63
C CYS A 178 -5.62 3.47 -0.20
N ILE A 179 -6.89 3.42 -0.59
CA ILE A 179 -7.42 2.37 -1.47
C ILE A 179 -7.27 2.79 -2.94
N LEU A 180 -6.54 1.99 -3.70
CA LEU A 180 -6.40 2.11 -5.14
C LEU A 180 -7.21 1.01 -5.84
N THR A 181 -8.23 1.41 -6.61
CA THR A 181 -8.95 0.48 -7.50
C THR A 181 -8.44 0.63 -8.94
N VAL A 182 -7.99 -0.47 -9.51
CA VAL A 182 -7.49 -0.55 -10.89
C VAL A 182 -8.40 -1.46 -11.69
N ASN A 183 -8.85 -1.02 -12.86
CA ASN A 183 -9.50 -1.89 -13.81
C ASN A 183 -8.45 -2.49 -14.75
N LEU A 184 -8.28 -3.81 -14.71
CA LEU A 184 -7.37 -4.55 -15.59
C LEU A 184 -8.01 -4.88 -16.95
N GLU A 185 -9.28 -4.51 -17.18
CA GLU A 185 -9.89 -4.56 -18.50
C GLU A 185 -9.12 -3.70 -19.49
N MET A 186 -8.59 -4.38 -20.48
CA MET A 186 -8.01 -3.73 -21.63
C MET A 186 -9.12 -3.31 -22.57
N LYS A 187 -9.25 -2.00 -22.83
CA LYS A 187 -9.89 -1.56 -24.07
C LYS A 187 -8.97 -2.00 -25.21
N ALA A 188 -9.46 -2.92 -26.04
CA ALA A 188 -8.83 -3.30 -27.30
C ALA A 188 -8.76 -2.11 -28.27
#